data_AF-A0A8H5J607-F1
#
_entry.id   AF-A0A8H5J607-F1
#
_cell.length_a   1.000
_cell.length_b   1.000
_cell.length_c   1.000
_cell.angle_alpha   90.00
_cell.angle_beta   90.00
_cell.angle_gamma   90.00
#
_symmetry.space_group_name_H-M   'P 1'
#
loop_
_entity.id
_entity.type
_entity.pdbx_description
1 polymer ?
#
loop_
_entity_poly.entity_id
_entity_poly.type
_entity_poly.pdbx_seq_one_letter_code
_entity_poly.pdbx_strand_id
1 'polypeptide(L)'
;MAAPKIIVLGSLNGQLEPAFKKLATLHTKNNFSMAILTGDVFSATQDDDSVNALLDGSIEVPLPTYFTVGTRPLPPRIAAKVEAEEEICENLHFLGKRSITKTSDGVRIVALGGQLDPNLIAGLSKEQHLPFHTADDAKSLRGANNADILLTSIWPAGVWTGSQVTLDPANQASLAVSDNIAELCAALKPRYHLTASPEAFFYEREAFVHPTEKETDNTSITRFISMASFGNDAKAKSLYAFSLNKGDASVPPGATASPFNPKTKKRAPKDDSYSRYGDDDNSRGYRGRRQKQHHRSPPPGPDRCYFCLSNPNLSAHMCCSIGDDAYISTAKGPLPTSNTFAEQGLTFPGHLIIIPLPHNPTIPSIGSVTDPAGEAVKTYNEMTRFREAVQAMIASKSSHKLGVVTWEISRERNVHLIWQLMPLSADLIRKGVAEAAFKVEAENQSLPAFTARELTLEQQAESGGDFFRVWLWADDGEDRIKGKALVMPLPSDIRFDLQFGRRVLAKLLGLESRLVWKDCEQTVEEETQDVEAFRAAFKEWDFTLQEGEEAVA
;
A
#
# COMPACT_ATOMS: atom_id res chain seq x y z
N MET A 1 -12.62 20.83 28.71
CA MET A 1 -11.97 22.09 28.30
C MET A 1 -12.69 22.61 27.07
N ALA A 2 -12.95 23.92 27.00
CA ALA A 2 -13.58 24.54 25.83
C ALA A 2 -12.70 24.35 24.59
N ALA A 3 -13.32 24.23 23.42
CA ALA A 3 -12.59 24.11 22.16
C ALA A 3 -11.79 25.40 21.89
N PRO A 4 -10.48 25.31 21.59
CA PRO A 4 -9.66 26.49 21.34
C PRO A 4 -10.15 27.21 20.08
N LYS A 5 -10.28 28.53 20.18
CA LYS A 5 -10.65 29.39 19.04
C LYS A 5 -9.38 29.83 18.32
N ILE A 6 -9.30 29.51 17.04
CA ILE A 6 -8.10 29.72 16.22
C ILE A 6 -8.44 30.73 15.13
N ILE A 7 -7.57 31.72 14.95
CA ILE A 7 -7.61 32.64 13.82
C ILE A 7 -6.44 32.37 12.88
N VAL A 8 -6.73 32.33 11.59
CA VAL A 8 -5.77 32.06 10.53
C VAL A 8 -5.68 33.30 9.64
N LEU A 9 -4.46 33.72 9.37
CA LEU A 9 -4.14 34.81 8.45
C LEU A 9 -3.37 34.23 7.27
N GLY A 10 -3.68 34.74 6.08
CA GLY A 10 -2.88 34.46 4.88
C GLY A 10 -1.50 35.10 4.93
N SER A 11 -0.79 35.04 3.80
CA SER A 11 0.54 35.64 3.68
C SER A 11 0.53 37.13 3.95
N LEU A 12 1.38 37.61 4.86
CA LEU A 12 1.44 39.02 5.22
C LEU A 12 2.25 39.84 4.22
N ASN A 13 3.19 39.19 3.52
CA ASN A 13 4.08 39.82 2.54
C ASN A 13 4.76 41.07 3.10
N GLY A 14 5.13 41.05 4.38
CA GLY A 14 5.79 42.16 5.05
C GLY A 14 4.88 43.22 5.67
N GLN A 15 3.55 43.13 5.52
CA GLN A 15 2.59 44.07 6.14
C GLN A 15 2.33 43.73 7.61
N LEU A 16 3.38 43.72 8.43
CA LEU A 16 3.34 43.25 9.83
C LEU A 16 2.43 44.12 10.71
N GLU A 17 2.69 45.43 10.76
CA GLU A 17 1.96 46.35 11.64
C GLU A 17 0.45 46.41 11.33
N PRO A 18 -0.01 46.56 10.06
CA PRO A 18 -1.44 46.53 9.75
C PRO A 18 -2.10 45.19 10.10
N ALA A 19 -1.40 44.08 9.88
CA ALA A 19 -1.93 42.75 10.17
C ALA A 19 -2.10 42.52 11.67
N PHE A 20 -1.09 42.85 12.48
CA PHE A 20 -1.17 42.66 13.94
C PHE A 20 -2.15 43.64 14.60
N LYS A 21 -2.28 44.88 14.12
CA LYS A 21 -3.35 45.80 14.56
C LYS A 21 -4.74 45.25 14.29
N LYS A 22 -4.94 44.68 13.10
CA LYS A 22 -6.20 44.01 12.73
C LYS A 22 -6.45 42.79 13.64
N LEU A 23 -5.41 41.99 13.89
CA LEU A 23 -5.47 40.81 14.75
C LEU A 23 -5.84 41.19 16.18
N ALA A 24 -5.23 42.23 16.75
CA ALA A 24 -5.54 42.74 18.08
C ALA A 24 -7.02 43.15 18.19
N THR A 25 -7.51 43.91 17.20
CA THR A 25 -8.92 44.33 17.14
C THR A 25 -9.90 43.16 17.13
N LEU A 26 -9.56 42.09 16.38
CA LEU A 26 -10.41 40.89 16.31
C LEU A 26 -10.29 40.03 17.56
N HIS A 27 -9.10 39.96 18.16
CA HIS A 27 -8.84 39.22 19.39
C HIS A 27 -9.62 39.80 20.56
N THR A 28 -9.64 41.12 20.75
CA THR A 28 -10.45 41.79 21.80
C THR A 28 -11.93 41.42 21.72
N LYS A 29 -12.46 41.19 20.51
CA LYS A 29 -13.88 40.86 20.28
C LYS A 29 -14.20 39.37 20.45
N ASN A 30 -13.29 38.49 20.04
CA ASN A 30 -13.60 37.06 19.89
C ASN A 30 -12.89 36.16 20.90
N ASN A 31 -11.84 36.68 21.55
CA ASN A 31 -10.97 35.98 22.49
C ASN A 31 -10.39 34.68 21.91
N PHE A 32 -9.47 34.81 20.96
CA PHE A 32 -8.80 33.66 20.32
C PHE A 32 -7.72 33.07 21.22
N SER A 33 -7.57 31.75 21.19
CA SER A 33 -6.51 31.03 21.91
C SER A 33 -5.15 31.16 21.23
N MET A 34 -5.12 31.15 19.89
CA MET A 34 -3.89 31.31 19.10
C MET A 34 -4.19 31.82 17.69
N ALA A 35 -3.15 32.32 17.02
CA ALA A 35 -3.16 32.67 15.61
C ALA A 35 -2.18 31.80 14.79
N ILE A 36 -2.50 31.56 13.52
CA ILE A 36 -1.64 30.84 12.57
C ILE A 36 -1.47 31.68 11.30
N LEU A 37 -0.23 31.88 10.87
CA LEU A 37 0.12 32.53 9.59
C LEU A 37 0.45 31.45 8.56
N THR A 38 -0.24 31.43 7.42
CA THR A 38 -0.13 30.31 6.45
C THR A 38 1.12 30.34 5.58
N GLY A 39 1.81 31.48 5.46
CA GLY A 39 3.02 31.59 4.67
C GLY A 39 3.53 33.03 4.64
N ASP A 40 4.74 33.24 4.09
CA ASP A 40 5.34 34.54 3.76
C ASP A 40 4.97 35.71 4.70
N VAL A 41 5.39 35.58 5.96
CA VAL A 41 5.21 36.63 6.98
C VAL A 41 5.98 37.89 6.60
N PHE A 42 7.19 37.71 6.09
CA PHE A 42 8.09 38.79 5.64
C PHE A 42 8.13 38.87 4.11
N SER A 43 8.53 40.02 3.59
CA SER A 43 8.80 40.22 2.17
C SER A 43 10.28 40.02 1.83
N ALA A 44 10.60 39.79 0.54
CA ALA A 44 11.98 39.62 0.07
C ALA A 44 12.81 40.91 0.20
N THR A 45 12.14 42.06 0.17
CA THR A 45 12.71 43.39 0.35
C THR A 45 12.17 44.02 1.63
N GLN A 46 12.07 43.23 2.70
CA GLN A 46 11.55 43.74 3.97
C GLN A 46 12.37 44.93 4.41
N ASP A 47 11.68 46.01 4.76
CA ASP A 47 12.31 47.17 5.34
C ASP A 47 12.90 46.81 6.71
N ASP A 48 14.17 47.21 6.92
CA ASP A 48 14.87 46.95 8.17
C ASP A 48 14.16 47.61 9.37
N ASP A 49 13.44 48.71 9.13
CA ASP A 49 12.69 49.44 10.17
C ASP A 49 11.55 48.60 10.76
N SER A 50 10.73 47.93 9.94
CA SER A 50 9.67 47.02 10.41
C SER A 50 10.24 45.79 11.11
N VAL A 51 11.40 45.29 10.67
CA VAL A 51 12.09 44.18 11.35
C VAL A 51 12.59 44.64 12.72
N ASN A 52 13.16 45.84 12.81
CA ASN A 52 13.61 46.42 14.09
C ASN A 52 12.44 46.66 15.03
N ALA A 53 11.37 47.26 14.52
CA ALA A 53 10.14 47.53 15.27
C ALA A 53 9.48 46.24 15.78
N LEU A 54 9.63 45.12 15.05
CA LEU A 54 9.18 43.81 15.55
C LEU A 54 10.11 43.27 16.66
N LEU A 55 11.42 43.37 16.47
CA LEU A 55 12.43 42.85 17.41
C LEU A 55 12.53 43.64 18.72
N ASP A 56 12.28 44.95 18.68
CA ASP A 56 12.29 45.84 19.85
C ASP A 56 10.92 45.89 20.58
N GLY A 57 9.90 45.26 20.01
CA GLY A 57 8.55 45.18 20.59
C GLY A 57 7.62 46.34 20.24
N SER A 58 8.03 47.30 19.40
CA SER A 58 7.17 48.39 18.93
C SER A 58 5.96 47.88 18.13
N ILE A 59 6.11 46.74 17.43
CA ILE A 59 5.01 45.99 16.81
C ILE A 59 4.61 44.85 17.75
N GLU A 60 3.54 45.07 18.51
CA GLU A 60 3.01 44.08 19.44
C GLU A 60 2.24 42.96 18.73
N VAL A 61 2.54 41.72 19.11
CA VAL A 61 1.80 40.53 18.69
C VAL A 61 0.82 40.15 19.82
N PRO A 62 -0.51 40.31 19.60
CA PRO A 62 -1.49 40.36 20.70
C PRO A 62 -1.85 39.00 21.32
N LEU A 63 -1.45 37.89 20.69
CA LEU A 63 -1.69 36.53 21.17
C LEU A 63 -0.67 35.56 20.57
N PRO A 64 -0.48 34.35 21.14
CA PRO A 64 0.43 33.35 20.61
C PRO A 64 0.16 33.08 19.12
N THR A 65 1.12 33.43 18.28
CA THR A 65 1.04 33.42 16.83
C THR A 65 2.12 32.52 16.26
N TYR A 66 1.70 31.49 15.53
CA TYR A 66 2.59 30.47 14.98
C TYR A 66 2.76 30.64 13.48
N PHE A 67 3.99 30.53 12.99
CA PHE A 67 4.29 30.55 11.56
C PHE A 67 5.43 29.58 11.21
N THR A 68 5.49 29.19 9.95
CA THR A 68 6.61 28.41 9.38
C THR A 68 7.24 29.18 8.23
N VAL A 69 8.33 28.66 7.66
CA VAL A 69 8.97 29.27 6.50
C VAL A 69 8.00 29.25 5.33
N GLY A 70 7.87 30.37 4.62
CA GLY A 70 7.07 30.46 3.42
C GLY A 70 7.80 30.01 2.16
N THR A 71 7.49 30.61 1.03
CA THR A 71 8.20 30.40 -0.24
C THR A 71 9.43 31.29 -0.39
N ARG A 72 9.58 32.28 0.50
CA ARG A 72 10.69 33.24 0.53
C ARG A 72 11.55 33.07 1.78
N PRO A 73 12.85 33.40 1.70
CA PRO A 73 13.74 33.34 2.86
C PRO A 73 13.34 34.37 3.90
N LEU A 74 13.64 34.07 5.17
CA LEU A 74 13.48 35.02 6.26
C LEU A 74 14.52 36.16 6.13
N PRO A 75 14.21 37.38 6.61
CA PRO A 75 15.21 38.45 6.71
C PRO A 75 16.44 37.98 7.51
N PRO A 76 17.67 38.36 7.14
CA PRO A 76 18.89 37.84 7.75
C PRO A 76 18.95 37.94 9.28
N ARG A 77 18.43 39.04 9.85
CA ARG A 77 18.36 39.23 11.30
C ARG A 77 17.41 38.26 12.00
N ILE A 78 16.27 37.98 11.37
CA ILE A 78 15.30 36.99 11.87
C ILE A 78 15.87 35.59 11.74
N ALA A 79 16.52 35.28 10.61
CA ALA A 79 17.19 34.00 10.39
C ALA A 79 18.28 33.75 11.45
N ALA A 80 19.12 34.75 11.75
CA ALA A 80 20.16 34.64 12.77
C ALA A 80 19.60 34.35 14.17
N LYS A 81 18.50 35.02 14.57
CA LYS A 81 17.81 34.71 15.83
C LYS A 81 17.27 33.28 15.86
N VAL A 82 16.64 32.84 14.76
CA VAL A 82 16.11 31.48 14.63
C VAL A 82 17.23 30.44 14.71
N GLU A 83 18.38 30.68 14.09
CA GLU A 83 19.56 29.80 14.19
C GLU A 83 20.16 29.75 15.59
N ALA A 84 20.12 30.86 16.31
CA ALA A 84 20.54 30.96 17.71
C ALA A 84 19.51 30.38 18.71
N GLU A 85 18.37 29.88 18.22
CA GLU A 85 17.23 29.43 19.05
C GLU A 85 16.69 30.53 19.99
N GLU A 86 16.84 31.79 19.58
CA GLU A 86 16.36 32.96 20.31
C GLU A 86 14.92 33.33 19.93
N GLU A 87 14.18 33.88 20.89
CA GLU A 87 12.85 34.42 20.64
C GLU A 87 12.93 35.65 19.72
N ILE A 88 12.10 35.66 18.66
CA ILE A 88 12.02 36.78 17.72
C ILE A 88 11.46 38.00 18.45
N CYS A 89 10.23 37.88 18.94
CA CYS A 89 9.55 38.80 19.84
C CYS A 89 8.45 38.05 20.60
N GLU A 90 7.89 38.70 21.62
CA GLU A 90 6.85 38.10 22.47
C GLU A 90 5.66 37.62 21.63
N ASN A 91 5.15 36.43 21.94
CA ASN A 91 4.02 35.78 21.28
C ASN A 91 4.22 35.41 19.80
N LEU A 92 5.40 35.63 19.19
CA LEU A 92 5.66 35.22 17.81
C LEU A 92 6.57 33.99 17.76
N HIS A 93 5.97 32.85 17.44
CA HIS A 93 6.64 31.55 17.49
C HIS A 93 6.91 30.98 16.10
N PHE A 94 8.20 30.83 15.78
CA PHE A 94 8.63 30.14 14.58
C PHE A 94 8.62 28.63 14.79
N LEU A 95 7.86 27.91 13.98
CA LEU A 95 7.72 26.46 14.08
C LEU A 95 8.89 25.70 13.44
N GLY A 96 9.80 26.35 12.72
CA GLY A 96 10.75 25.64 11.87
C GLY A 96 10.12 25.21 10.54
N LYS A 97 10.98 24.85 9.59
CA LYS A 97 10.58 24.27 8.31
C LYS A 97 9.86 22.94 8.50
N ARG A 98 10.36 22.06 9.38
CA ARG A 98 9.72 20.78 9.69
C ARG A 98 9.58 20.62 11.20
N SER A 99 8.37 20.46 11.69
CA SER A 99 8.16 20.28 13.13
C SER A 99 6.85 19.62 13.49
N ILE A 100 6.81 19.13 14.73
CA ILE A 100 5.63 18.63 15.40
C ILE A 100 5.56 19.39 16.73
N THR A 101 4.71 20.41 16.78
CA THR A 101 4.58 21.29 17.95
C THR A 101 3.24 21.04 18.62
N LYS A 102 3.27 20.87 19.95
CA LYS A 102 2.06 20.80 20.76
C LYS A 102 1.94 22.10 21.54
N THR A 103 0.86 22.84 21.32
CA THR A 103 0.60 24.10 22.01
C THR A 103 0.18 23.87 23.46
N SER A 104 0.14 24.93 24.27
CA SER A 104 -0.37 24.92 25.65
C SER A 104 -1.82 24.44 25.74
N ASP A 105 -2.67 24.78 24.76
CA ASP A 105 -4.05 24.28 24.60
C ASP A 105 -4.13 22.82 24.11
N GLY A 106 -2.97 22.17 24.00
CA GLY A 106 -2.81 20.79 23.57
C GLY A 106 -3.12 20.55 22.10
N VAL A 107 -3.15 21.61 21.26
CA VAL A 107 -3.34 21.49 19.80
C VAL A 107 -2.05 20.99 19.18
N ARG A 108 -2.12 19.93 18.38
CA ARG A 108 -0.96 19.37 17.68
C ARG A 108 -0.84 19.94 16.28
N ILE A 109 0.13 20.82 16.09
CA ILE A 109 0.46 21.45 14.81
C ILE A 109 1.63 20.70 14.18
N VAL A 110 1.44 20.21 12.97
CA VAL A 110 2.53 19.67 12.14
C VAL A 110 2.79 20.69 11.03
N ALA A 111 4.02 21.18 10.94
CA ALA A 111 4.41 22.18 9.95
C ALA A 111 5.40 21.60 8.94
N LEU A 112 5.16 21.90 7.67
CA LEU A 112 6.08 21.67 6.56
C LEU A 112 6.14 22.92 5.68
N GLY A 113 7.10 23.80 5.97
CA GLY A 113 7.35 25.04 5.25
C GLY A 113 8.21 24.87 4.00
N GLY A 114 8.31 25.91 3.19
CA GLY A 114 9.18 25.95 2.02
C GLY A 114 8.59 25.35 0.73
N GLN A 115 9.29 25.59 -0.37
CA GLN A 115 9.05 24.97 -1.67
C GLN A 115 9.77 23.62 -1.78
N LEU A 116 9.25 22.71 -2.60
CA LEU A 116 9.89 21.44 -2.84
C LEU A 116 11.13 21.63 -3.72
N ASP A 117 12.33 21.35 -3.20
CA ASP A 117 13.56 21.29 -3.99
C ASP A 117 14.01 19.82 -4.16
N PRO A 118 13.91 19.25 -5.38
CA PRO A 118 14.31 17.88 -5.65
C PRO A 118 15.82 17.69 -5.73
N ASN A 119 16.61 18.75 -5.90
CA ASN A 119 18.06 18.69 -6.10
C ASN A 119 18.85 18.81 -4.79
N LEU A 120 18.17 19.09 -3.68
CA LEU A 120 18.80 19.31 -2.38
C LEU A 120 19.23 17.96 -1.77
N ILE A 121 20.55 17.76 -1.61
CA ILE A 121 21.14 16.53 -1.06
C ILE A 121 20.76 16.38 0.44
N ALA A 122 20.46 15.14 0.87
CA ALA A 122 20.17 14.76 2.24
C ALA A 122 21.32 15.12 3.20
N GLY A 123 21.33 16.36 3.68
CA GLY A 123 22.40 16.96 4.49
C GLY A 123 22.31 18.49 4.55
N LEU A 124 21.95 19.12 3.43
CA LEU A 124 21.71 20.57 3.31
C LEU A 124 20.33 20.98 3.87
N SER A 125 19.37 20.05 3.93
CA SER A 125 18.03 20.33 4.49
C SER A 125 17.99 20.48 6.02
N LYS A 126 19.14 20.47 6.70
CA LYS A 126 19.20 20.61 8.17
C LYS A 126 18.74 22.00 8.63
N GLU A 127 19.02 23.02 7.83
CA GLU A 127 18.65 24.40 8.13
C GLU A 127 17.12 24.54 8.16
N GLN A 128 16.60 24.92 9.33
CA GLN A 128 15.17 25.04 9.59
C GLN A 128 14.56 26.34 9.05
N HIS A 129 15.37 27.31 8.67
CA HIS A 129 14.92 28.64 8.24
C HIS A 129 14.94 28.82 6.70
N LEU A 130 15.52 27.88 5.95
CA LEU A 130 15.54 27.94 4.49
C LEU A 130 14.16 27.70 3.87
N PRO A 131 13.81 28.39 2.77
CA PRO A 131 12.50 28.29 2.12
C PRO A 131 12.36 27.07 1.21
N PHE A 132 13.10 26.00 1.49
CA PHE A 132 13.09 24.78 0.69
C PHE A 132 13.03 23.53 1.58
N HIS A 133 12.11 22.62 1.26
CA HIS A 133 12.01 21.31 1.87
C HIS A 133 12.28 20.20 0.86
N THR A 134 12.67 19.03 1.38
CA THR A 134 12.89 17.82 0.59
C THR A 134 11.72 16.85 0.73
N ALA A 135 11.63 15.87 -0.16
CA ALA A 135 10.68 14.77 -0.05
C ALA A 135 10.84 14.00 1.28
N ASP A 136 12.07 13.89 1.78
CA ASP A 136 12.37 13.17 3.02
C ASP A 136 11.91 13.94 4.27
N ASP A 137 11.88 15.27 4.22
CA ASP A 137 11.29 16.08 5.29
C ASP A 137 9.80 15.79 5.44
N ALA A 138 9.06 15.75 4.33
CA ALA A 138 7.65 15.35 4.33
C ALA A 138 7.44 13.91 4.83
N LYS A 139 8.30 12.96 4.42
CA LYS A 139 8.22 11.56 4.90
C LYS A 139 8.50 11.45 6.40
N SER A 140 9.47 12.21 6.92
CA SER A 140 9.84 12.17 8.34
C SER A 140 8.69 12.57 9.26
N LEU A 141 7.84 13.53 8.81
CA LEU A 141 6.70 14.01 9.56
C LEU A 141 5.55 12.98 9.66
N ARG A 142 5.53 11.94 8.82
CA ARG A 142 4.54 10.84 8.94
C ARG A 142 4.65 10.08 10.26
N GLY A 143 5.83 10.08 10.88
CA GLY A 143 6.05 9.52 12.21
C GLY A 143 5.25 10.22 13.32
N ALA A 144 4.62 11.37 13.05
CA ALA A 144 3.71 12.01 13.99
C ALA A 144 2.43 11.20 14.23
N ASN A 145 2.01 10.32 13.31
CA ASN A 145 0.80 9.48 13.33
C ASN A 145 -0.55 10.23 13.29
N ASN A 146 -0.66 11.42 13.89
CA ASN A 146 -1.84 12.27 13.78
C ASN A 146 -1.45 13.76 13.90
N ALA A 147 -2.33 14.64 13.44
CA ALA A 147 -2.24 16.08 13.62
C ALA A 147 -3.62 16.69 13.84
N ASP A 148 -3.72 17.74 14.65
CA ASP A 148 -4.93 18.56 14.67
C ASP A 148 -4.92 19.53 13.48
N ILE A 149 -3.76 20.14 13.23
CA ILE A 149 -3.54 21.10 12.14
C ILE A 149 -2.28 20.70 11.38
N LEU A 150 -2.41 20.57 10.06
CA LEU A 150 -1.30 20.48 9.13
C LEU A 150 -1.11 21.84 8.46
N LEU A 151 0.06 22.46 8.63
CA LEU A 151 0.42 23.76 8.07
C LEU A 151 1.46 23.57 6.96
N THR A 152 1.17 24.01 5.75
CA THR A 152 2.08 23.87 4.60
C THR A 152 2.16 25.14 3.76
N SER A 153 3.32 25.39 3.13
CA SER A 153 3.49 26.55 2.23
C SER A 153 3.00 26.31 0.81
N ILE A 154 2.96 25.05 0.38
CA ILE A 154 2.51 24.64 -0.95
C ILE A 154 1.35 23.65 -0.82
N TRP A 155 0.56 23.51 -1.89
CA TRP A 155 -0.66 22.74 -1.84
C TRP A 155 -0.41 21.23 -1.97
N PRO A 156 -1.21 20.38 -1.31
CA PRO A 156 -1.26 18.96 -1.62
C PRO A 156 -1.82 18.73 -3.04
N ALA A 157 -1.14 17.88 -3.81
CA ALA A 157 -1.57 17.57 -5.17
C ALA A 157 -2.94 16.88 -5.22
N GLY A 158 -3.80 17.33 -6.13
CA GLY A 158 -5.13 16.74 -6.35
C GLY A 158 -6.18 17.11 -5.30
N VAL A 159 -5.92 18.10 -4.43
CA VAL A 159 -6.85 18.46 -3.35
C VAL A 159 -8.22 18.94 -3.84
N TRP A 160 -8.36 19.38 -5.08
CA TRP A 160 -9.65 19.77 -5.66
C TRP A 160 -10.42 18.57 -6.25
N THR A 161 -9.85 17.37 -6.30
CA THR A 161 -10.50 16.18 -6.86
C THR A 161 -11.74 15.78 -6.05
N GLY A 162 -12.86 15.58 -6.75
CA GLY A 162 -14.15 15.19 -6.17
C GLY A 162 -14.90 16.33 -5.47
N SER A 163 -14.38 17.56 -5.50
CA SER A 163 -15.03 18.77 -4.97
C SER A 163 -16.05 19.32 -5.96
N GLN A 164 -17.19 19.84 -5.47
CA GLN A 164 -18.09 20.65 -6.31
C GLN A 164 -17.62 22.10 -6.38
N VAL A 165 -16.78 22.54 -5.45
CA VAL A 165 -16.12 23.85 -5.50
C VAL A 165 -15.06 23.84 -6.59
N THR A 166 -15.36 24.54 -7.69
CA THR A 166 -14.46 24.68 -8.84
C THR A 166 -13.31 25.63 -8.52
N LEU A 167 -12.12 25.28 -9.03
CA LEU A 167 -10.96 26.16 -9.02
C LEU A 167 -10.79 26.70 -10.43
N ASP A 168 -10.66 28.02 -10.56
CA ASP A 168 -10.41 28.67 -11.86
C ASP A 168 -9.14 28.09 -12.51
N PRO A 169 -9.15 27.70 -13.79
CA PRO A 169 -7.98 27.15 -14.48
C PRO A 169 -6.72 28.04 -14.39
N ALA A 170 -6.87 29.36 -14.38
CA ALA A 170 -5.76 30.30 -14.23
C ALA A 170 -5.14 30.22 -12.83
N ASN A 171 -5.97 30.11 -11.80
CA ASN A 171 -5.53 29.90 -10.42
C ASN A 171 -4.93 28.50 -10.22
N GLN A 172 -5.47 27.48 -10.91
CA GLN A 172 -4.92 26.13 -10.85
C GLN A 172 -3.52 26.05 -11.47
N ALA A 173 -3.27 26.80 -12.55
CA ALA A 173 -1.97 26.83 -13.23
C ALA A 173 -0.88 27.55 -12.43
N SER A 174 -1.24 28.50 -11.56
CA SER A 174 -0.28 29.23 -10.71
C SER A 174 0.09 28.48 -9.42
N LEU A 175 -0.60 27.38 -9.09
CA LEU A 175 -0.35 26.62 -7.87
C LEU A 175 0.87 25.69 -7.97
N ALA A 176 1.81 25.89 -7.04
CA ALA A 176 2.78 24.86 -6.71
C ALA A 176 2.10 23.74 -5.90
N VAL A 177 2.12 22.51 -6.44
CA VAL A 177 1.54 21.32 -5.79
C VAL A 177 2.57 20.24 -5.53
N SER A 178 2.34 19.45 -4.48
CA SER A 178 3.24 18.36 -4.09
C SER A 178 2.50 17.07 -3.72
N ASP A 179 2.86 15.96 -4.36
CA ASP A 179 2.37 14.62 -4.01
C ASP A 179 2.86 14.18 -2.63
N ASN A 180 4.05 14.61 -2.21
CA ASN A 180 4.58 14.28 -0.88
C ASN A 180 3.71 14.88 0.24
N ILE A 181 3.14 16.06 0.00
CA ILE A 181 2.22 16.73 0.92
C ILE A 181 0.84 16.09 0.90
N ALA A 182 0.35 15.66 -0.28
CA ALA A 182 -0.87 14.87 -0.37
C ALA A 182 -0.76 13.56 0.44
N GLU A 183 0.36 12.83 0.29
CA GLU A 183 0.64 11.63 1.08
C GLU A 183 0.79 11.94 2.58
N LEU A 184 1.38 13.09 2.94
CA LEU A 184 1.50 13.53 4.33
C LEU A 184 0.12 13.82 4.95
N CYS A 185 -0.77 14.51 4.22
CA CYS A 185 -2.12 14.80 4.67
C CYS A 185 -2.94 13.50 4.82
N ALA A 186 -2.83 12.57 3.88
CA ALA A 186 -3.47 11.25 3.97
C ALA A 186 -2.96 10.43 5.17
N ALA A 187 -1.66 10.51 5.48
CA ALA A 187 -1.06 9.80 6.60
C ALA A 187 -1.44 10.38 7.97
N LEU A 188 -1.45 11.71 8.10
CA LEU A 188 -1.72 12.39 9.37
C LEU A 188 -3.22 12.56 9.67
N LYS A 189 -4.06 12.46 8.64
CA LYS A 189 -5.52 12.67 8.70
C LYS A 189 -5.90 13.92 9.52
N PRO A 190 -5.32 15.10 9.21
CA PRO A 190 -5.43 16.27 10.07
C PRO A 190 -6.86 16.82 10.12
N ARG A 191 -7.31 17.39 11.24
CA ARG A 191 -8.64 18.03 11.28
C ARG A 191 -8.72 19.23 10.34
N TYR A 192 -7.64 20.00 10.26
CA TYR A 192 -7.47 21.13 9.34
C TYR A 192 -6.15 21.03 8.59
N HIS A 193 -6.20 21.26 7.28
CA HIS A 193 -5.01 21.48 6.46
C HIS A 193 -5.05 22.92 5.95
N LEU A 194 -4.13 23.74 6.46
CA LEU A 194 -4.01 25.17 6.16
C LEU A 194 -2.81 25.42 5.24
N THR A 195 -3.03 26.21 4.19
CA THR A 195 -1.98 26.61 3.24
C THR A 195 -2.17 28.05 2.77
N ALA A 196 -1.11 28.65 2.24
CA ALA A 196 -1.19 29.92 1.54
C ALA A 196 -1.59 29.72 0.07
N SER A 197 -2.37 30.66 -0.48
CA SER A 197 -2.53 30.81 -1.92
C SER A 197 -1.37 31.66 -2.46
N PRO A 198 -0.78 31.31 -3.61
CA PRO A 198 0.30 32.10 -4.23
C PRO A 198 -0.22 33.45 -4.74
N GLU A 199 -1.48 33.48 -5.19
CA GLU A 199 -2.15 34.66 -5.75
C GLU A 199 -3.27 35.14 -4.82
N ALA A 200 -3.89 36.27 -5.17
CA ALA A 200 -4.94 36.93 -4.40
C ALA A 200 -6.32 36.22 -4.46
N PHE A 201 -6.38 34.92 -4.16
CA PHE A 201 -7.62 34.16 -4.10
C PHE A 201 -7.74 33.27 -2.85
N PHE A 202 -8.97 33.01 -2.46
CA PHE A 202 -9.32 32.11 -1.37
C PHE A 202 -9.90 30.82 -1.93
N TYR A 203 -9.57 29.68 -1.33
CA TYR A 203 -10.15 28.40 -1.69
C TYR A 203 -10.46 27.57 -0.46
N GLU A 204 -11.70 27.11 -0.37
CA GLU A 204 -12.20 26.21 0.65
C GLU A 204 -13.10 25.21 -0.06
N ARG A 205 -12.77 23.93 0.09
CA ARG A 205 -13.60 22.85 -0.44
C ARG A 205 -14.39 22.19 0.68
N GLU A 206 -15.35 21.36 0.30
CA GLU A 206 -16.10 20.55 1.27
C GLU A 206 -15.13 19.67 2.07
N ALA A 207 -15.47 19.44 3.33
CA ALA A 207 -14.71 18.53 4.17
C ALA A 207 -14.65 17.15 3.51
N PHE A 208 -13.51 16.48 3.61
CA PHE A 208 -13.37 15.13 3.06
C PHE A 208 -13.09 14.11 4.15
N VAL A 209 -13.69 12.94 3.98
CA VAL A 209 -13.61 11.83 4.92
C VAL A 209 -12.44 10.94 4.50
N HIS A 210 -11.54 10.69 5.45
CA HIS A 210 -10.48 9.71 5.26
C HIS A 210 -11.01 8.30 5.43
N PRO A 211 -10.47 7.32 4.68
CA PRO A 211 -10.84 5.92 4.87
C PRO A 211 -10.55 5.49 6.32
N THR A 212 -11.56 4.92 6.95
CA THR A 212 -11.49 4.25 8.25
C THR A 212 -11.07 2.80 8.04
N GLU A 213 -10.12 2.32 8.85
CA GLU A 213 -9.54 0.97 8.69
C GLU A 213 -10.28 -0.10 9.52
N LYS A 214 -11.11 0.32 10.49
CA LYS A 214 -11.93 -0.54 11.36
C LYS A 214 -13.28 0.13 11.64
N GLU A 215 -14.36 -0.66 11.80
CA GLU A 215 -15.70 -0.14 12.14
C GLU A 215 -15.78 0.53 13.53
N THR A 216 -14.81 0.27 14.41
CA THR A 216 -14.73 0.86 15.76
C THR A 216 -13.98 2.19 15.83
N ASP A 217 -13.36 2.64 14.73
CA ASP A 217 -12.56 3.87 14.72
C ASP A 217 -13.42 5.09 14.41
N ASN A 218 -13.16 6.18 15.14
CA ASN A 218 -13.81 7.47 14.88
C ASN A 218 -13.47 7.98 13.47
N THR A 219 -14.50 8.35 12.73
CA THR A 219 -14.38 8.94 11.39
C THR A 219 -13.44 10.16 11.41
N SER A 220 -12.38 10.09 10.60
CA SER A 220 -11.40 11.19 10.49
C SER A 220 -11.73 12.07 9.29
N ILE A 221 -11.81 13.37 9.52
CA ILE A 221 -12.31 14.34 8.55
C ILE A 221 -11.34 15.51 8.48
N THR A 222 -10.96 15.90 7.26
CA THR A 222 -10.12 17.07 7.03
C THR A 222 -10.91 18.18 6.36
N ARG A 223 -10.71 19.41 6.87
CA ARG A 223 -11.10 20.65 6.21
C ARG A 223 -9.86 21.29 5.59
N PHE A 224 -9.87 21.46 4.27
CA PHE A 224 -8.78 22.11 3.55
C PHE A 224 -9.13 23.57 3.28
N ILE A 225 -8.24 24.47 3.69
CA ILE A 225 -8.42 25.92 3.56
C ILE A 225 -7.12 26.54 3.02
N SER A 226 -7.23 27.24 1.91
CA SER A 226 -6.17 28.08 1.37
C SER A 226 -6.52 29.55 1.48
N MET A 227 -5.61 30.31 2.08
CA MET A 227 -5.81 31.72 2.42
C MET A 227 -5.19 32.65 1.39
N ALA A 228 -5.93 33.69 0.98
CA ALA A 228 -5.39 34.77 0.18
C ALA A 228 -4.41 35.63 0.98
N SER A 229 -3.47 36.29 0.32
CA SER A 229 -2.57 37.26 0.94
C SER A 229 -3.34 38.36 1.70
N PHE A 230 -2.83 38.77 2.85
CA PHE A 230 -3.36 39.90 3.61
C PHE A 230 -3.24 41.19 2.79
N GLY A 231 -4.25 42.06 2.90
CA GLY A 231 -4.25 43.35 2.20
C GLY A 231 -4.38 43.25 0.67
N ASN A 232 -4.84 42.11 0.13
CA ASN A 232 -5.00 41.94 -1.31
C ASN A 232 -6.09 42.85 -1.92
N ASP A 233 -5.85 43.31 -3.15
CA ASP A 233 -6.76 44.22 -3.88
C ASP A 233 -8.09 43.55 -4.28
N ALA A 234 -8.05 42.23 -4.52
CA ALA A 234 -9.22 41.44 -4.86
C ALA A 234 -10.22 41.28 -3.69
N LYS A 235 -9.85 41.76 -2.48
CA LYS A 235 -10.61 41.57 -1.22
C LYS A 235 -10.99 40.11 -0.96
N ALA A 236 -10.21 39.18 -1.51
CA ALA A 236 -10.33 37.76 -1.25
C ALA A 236 -10.04 37.50 0.24
N LYS A 237 -10.67 36.45 0.78
CA LYS A 237 -10.66 36.14 2.20
C LYS A 237 -9.24 35.80 2.68
N SER A 238 -8.65 36.71 3.44
CA SER A 238 -7.31 36.62 4.03
C SER A 238 -7.30 36.37 5.54
N LEU A 239 -8.49 36.33 6.16
CA LEU A 239 -8.70 36.04 7.58
C LEU A 239 -9.79 34.96 7.72
N TYR A 240 -9.54 33.94 8.53
CA TYR A 240 -10.48 32.85 8.79
C TYR A 240 -10.42 32.47 10.27
N ALA A 241 -11.57 32.36 10.94
CA ALA A 241 -11.62 32.00 12.35
C ALA A 241 -12.53 30.78 12.56
N PHE A 242 -12.12 29.84 13.42
CA PHE A 242 -12.89 28.65 13.75
C PHE A 242 -12.61 28.17 15.18
N SER A 243 -13.46 27.27 15.68
CA SER A 243 -13.23 26.56 16.94
C SER A 243 -12.83 25.12 16.64
N LEU A 244 -11.73 24.65 17.23
CA LEU A 244 -11.21 23.30 16.98
C LEU A 244 -11.80 22.30 17.99
N ASN A 245 -12.84 21.58 17.58
CA ASN A 245 -13.43 20.51 18.39
C ASN A 245 -12.65 19.20 18.19
N LYS A 246 -12.06 18.68 19.27
CA LYS A 246 -11.32 17.40 19.25
C LYS A 246 -12.22 16.16 19.38
N GLY A 247 -13.49 16.34 19.78
CA GLY A 247 -14.44 15.25 20.04
C GLY A 247 -15.44 14.97 18.92
N ASP A 248 -15.57 15.86 17.92
CA ASP A 248 -16.57 15.67 16.86
C ASP A 248 -16.08 14.61 15.86
N ALA A 249 -16.82 13.50 15.82
CA ALA A 249 -16.68 12.40 14.86
C ALA A 249 -17.83 12.36 13.83
N SER A 250 -18.80 13.27 13.93
CA SER A 250 -19.93 13.34 13.01
C SER A 250 -19.51 13.88 11.65
N VAL A 251 -19.87 13.18 10.58
CA VAL A 251 -19.60 13.60 9.19
C VAL A 251 -20.44 14.82 8.83
N PRO A 252 -19.84 15.96 8.42
CA PRO A 252 -20.57 17.11 7.95
C PRO A 252 -21.44 16.79 6.72
N PRO A 253 -22.62 17.40 6.58
CA PRO A 253 -23.42 17.28 5.36
C PRO A 253 -22.61 17.73 4.13
N GLY A 254 -22.67 16.96 3.05
CA GLY A 254 -21.93 17.25 1.81
C GLY A 254 -20.45 16.90 1.85
N ALA A 255 -19.99 16.17 2.88
CA ALA A 255 -18.62 15.69 2.91
C ALA A 255 -18.32 14.74 1.74
N THR A 256 -17.12 14.87 1.18
CA THR A 256 -16.67 14.11 0.01
C THR A 256 -15.70 13.00 0.42
N ALA A 257 -15.43 12.05 -0.47
CA ALA A 257 -14.34 11.10 -0.26
C ALA A 257 -12.98 11.84 -0.30
N SER A 258 -11.97 11.32 0.43
CA SER A 258 -10.64 11.92 0.42
C SER A 258 -10.08 12.11 -1.00
N PRO A 259 -9.63 13.33 -1.38
CA PRO A 259 -8.98 13.55 -2.69
C PRO A 259 -7.64 12.84 -2.80
N PHE A 260 -7.01 12.62 -1.64
CA PHE A 260 -5.74 11.93 -1.50
C PHE A 260 -5.97 10.46 -1.26
N ASN A 261 -7.19 9.97 -1.56
CA ASN A 261 -7.46 8.55 -1.80
C ASN A 261 -6.20 8.03 -2.45
N PRO A 262 -5.50 7.09 -1.77
CA PRO A 262 -4.13 6.80 -2.11
C PRO A 262 -4.15 6.61 -3.60
N LYS A 263 -3.52 7.56 -4.31
CA LYS A 263 -3.10 7.29 -5.66
C LYS A 263 -2.29 6.03 -5.40
N THR A 264 -2.86 4.87 -5.74
CA THR A 264 -2.07 3.79 -6.29
C THR A 264 -1.20 4.57 -7.24
N LYS A 265 0.05 4.82 -6.84
CA LYS A 265 0.99 5.44 -7.76
C LYS A 265 0.84 4.54 -8.96
N LYS A 266 0.21 5.05 -10.02
CA LYS A 266 0.59 4.72 -11.38
C LYS A 266 2.05 5.14 -11.40
N ARG A 267 2.89 4.23 -10.90
CA ARG A 267 4.29 4.17 -11.25
C ARG A 267 4.27 4.21 -12.77
N ALA A 268 5.05 5.10 -13.38
CA ALA A 268 5.55 4.79 -14.72
C ALA A 268 5.99 3.31 -14.65
N PRO A 269 5.57 2.44 -15.58
CA PRO A 269 5.61 1.01 -15.40
C PRO A 269 7.06 0.56 -15.24
N LYS A 270 7.51 0.52 -13.98
CA LYS A 270 8.51 -0.39 -13.49
C LYS A 270 7.69 -1.47 -12.81
N ASP A 271 7.60 -2.58 -13.52
CA ASP A 271 7.48 -3.92 -12.98
C ASP A 271 8.04 -3.94 -11.56
N ASP A 272 7.13 -4.15 -10.62
CA ASP A 272 7.43 -4.83 -9.37
C ASP A 272 6.13 -4.96 -8.60
N SER A 273 5.37 -5.98 -9.00
CA SER A 273 5.17 -7.18 -8.19
C SER A 273 5.08 -6.99 -6.67
N TYR A 274 4.07 -7.60 -6.05
CA TYR A 274 3.81 -7.48 -4.62
C TYR A 274 4.82 -8.30 -3.79
N SER A 275 5.65 -7.63 -2.98
CA SER A 275 6.53 -8.29 -2.00
C SER A 275 5.70 -8.67 -0.77
N ARG A 276 5.22 -9.91 -0.77
CA ARG A 276 4.87 -10.68 0.45
C ARG A 276 5.68 -11.99 0.53
N TYR A 277 6.65 -12.14 -0.37
CA TYR A 277 7.46 -13.33 -0.62
C TYR A 277 8.92 -12.88 -0.75
N GLY A 278 9.68 -12.88 0.34
CA GLY A 278 11.08 -12.45 0.32
C GLY A 278 11.50 -11.79 1.63
N ASP A 279 11.80 -12.60 2.63
CA ASP A 279 12.72 -12.24 3.71
C ASP A 279 13.88 -13.23 3.54
N ASP A 280 14.81 -12.95 2.61
CA ASP A 280 16.10 -13.64 2.56
C ASP A 280 17.09 -12.79 3.35
N ASP A 281 17.56 -13.40 4.43
CA ASP A 281 18.46 -12.87 5.43
C ASP A 281 19.87 -12.76 4.85
N ASN A 282 20.42 -11.54 4.81
CA ASN A 282 21.86 -11.36 4.64
C ASN A 282 22.39 -10.32 5.63
N SER A 283 22.49 -10.77 6.89
CA SER A 283 23.57 -10.48 7.83
C SER A 283 24.29 -9.14 7.68
N ARG A 284 23.77 -8.07 8.32
CA ARG A 284 24.61 -7.03 8.97
C ARG A 284 23.94 -6.44 10.21
N GLY A 285 24.52 -6.75 11.38
CA GLY A 285 24.59 -5.82 12.50
C GLY A 285 23.49 -5.92 13.57
N TYR A 286 23.80 -6.69 14.61
CA TYR A 286 23.16 -6.70 15.93
C TYR A 286 22.92 -5.29 16.48
N ARG A 287 21.66 -4.94 16.79
CA ARG A 287 21.27 -4.08 17.93
C ARG A 287 19.77 -4.21 18.19
N GLY A 288 19.45 -4.83 19.32
CA GLY A 288 18.11 -5.28 19.69
C GLY A 288 17.03 -4.20 19.69
N ARG A 289 15.82 -4.60 19.29
CA ARG A 289 14.60 -3.84 19.54
C ARG A 289 13.46 -4.77 19.93
N ARG A 290 12.95 -4.49 21.13
CA ARG A 290 11.78 -5.10 21.76
C ARG A 290 10.61 -5.25 20.79
N GLN A 291 10.09 -6.48 20.71
CA GLN A 291 8.86 -6.84 20.03
C GLN A 291 7.69 -6.01 20.58
N LYS A 292 7.05 -5.21 19.69
CA LYS A 292 5.65 -4.81 19.86
C LYS A 292 4.86 -5.56 18.79
N GLN A 293 3.95 -6.41 19.24
CA GLN A 293 3.07 -7.24 18.41
C GLN A 293 2.28 -6.36 17.43
N HIS A 294 2.48 -6.59 16.14
CA HIS A 294 1.70 -5.98 15.07
C HIS A 294 0.29 -6.57 15.06
N HIS A 295 -0.73 -5.73 15.25
CA HIS A 295 -2.09 -6.07 14.87
C HIS A 295 -2.14 -6.14 13.34
N ARG A 296 -2.25 -7.35 12.79
CA ARG A 296 -2.38 -7.60 11.35
C ARG A 296 -3.67 -6.95 10.84
N SER A 297 -3.57 -6.18 9.74
CA SER A 297 -4.76 -5.77 8.96
C SER A 297 -5.55 -7.01 8.54
N PRO A 298 -6.89 -6.92 8.43
CA PRO A 298 -7.70 -8.04 7.97
C PRO A 298 -7.24 -8.49 6.56
N PRO A 299 -7.36 -9.79 6.25
CA PRO A 299 -7.03 -10.28 4.92
C PRO A 299 -7.82 -9.51 3.85
N PRO A 300 -7.21 -9.18 2.70
CA PRO A 300 -7.88 -8.46 1.62
C PRO A 300 -9.10 -9.25 1.15
N GLY A 301 -10.24 -8.57 1.00
CA GLY A 301 -11.48 -9.18 0.50
C GLY A 301 -11.41 -9.58 -0.97
N PRO A 302 -12.48 -10.21 -1.50
CA PRO A 302 -12.53 -10.72 -2.87
C PRO A 302 -12.24 -9.66 -3.94
N ASP A 303 -12.62 -8.40 -3.70
CA ASP A 303 -12.41 -7.25 -4.60
C ASP A 303 -10.92 -6.87 -4.76
N ARG A 304 -10.05 -7.32 -3.85
CA ARG A 304 -8.61 -7.02 -3.81
C ARG A 304 -7.74 -8.28 -3.85
N CYS A 305 -8.33 -9.46 -3.96
CA CYS A 305 -7.62 -10.72 -4.04
C CYS A 305 -7.06 -10.94 -5.46
N TYR A 306 -5.80 -11.33 -5.58
CA TYR A 306 -5.17 -11.62 -6.88
C TYR A 306 -5.77 -12.85 -7.59
N PHE A 307 -6.49 -13.70 -6.87
CA PHE A 307 -7.01 -14.98 -7.35
C PHE A 307 -8.55 -15.02 -7.43
N CYS A 308 -9.25 -13.93 -7.09
CA CYS A 308 -10.71 -13.90 -7.21
C CYS A 308 -11.13 -13.37 -8.58
N LEU A 309 -11.99 -14.12 -9.28
CA LEU A 309 -12.62 -13.66 -10.52
C LEU A 309 -13.47 -12.38 -10.33
N SER A 310 -13.94 -12.11 -9.11
CA SER A 310 -14.64 -10.88 -8.75
C SER A 310 -13.75 -9.64 -8.66
N ASN A 311 -12.42 -9.78 -8.69
CA ASN A 311 -11.50 -8.64 -8.70
C ASN A 311 -11.43 -8.03 -10.11
N PRO A 312 -11.80 -6.76 -10.30
CA PRO A 312 -11.77 -6.11 -11.62
C PRO A 312 -10.36 -5.91 -12.19
N ASN A 313 -9.31 -6.06 -11.36
CA ASN A 313 -7.90 -5.97 -11.77
C ASN A 313 -7.23 -7.35 -11.92
N LEU A 314 -8.00 -8.44 -11.97
CA LEU A 314 -7.47 -9.78 -12.23
C LEU A 314 -6.84 -9.83 -13.64
N SER A 315 -5.70 -10.52 -13.77
CA SER A 315 -5.10 -10.88 -15.06
C SER A 315 -5.93 -11.97 -15.76
N ALA A 316 -7.14 -11.63 -16.20
CA ALA A 316 -8.11 -12.58 -16.75
C ALA A 316 -7.60 -13.30 -18.01
N HIS A 317 -6.66 -12.70 -18.76
CA HIS A 317 -6.00 -13.33 -19.91
C HIS A 317 -5.18 -14.56 -19.54
N MET A 318 -4.78 -14.71 -18.27
CA MET A 318 -4.03 -15.86 -17.76
C MET A 318 -4.92 -17.06 -17.39
N CYS A 319 -6.24 -16.85 -17.27
CA CYS A 319 -7.19 -17.91 -16.94
C CYS A 319 -7.29 -18.89 -18.11
N CYS A 320 -7.00 -20.17 -17.88
CA CYS A 320 -6.99 -21.20 -18.90
C CYS A 320 -8.37 -21.85 -19.07
N SER A 321 -8.94 -22.38 -18.00
CA SER A 321 -10.25 -23.07 -18.00
C SER A 321 -10.96 -22.80 -16.67
N ILE A 322 -12.30 -22.68 -16.71
CA ILE A 322 -13.15 -22.32 -15.57
C ILE A 322 -14.24 -23.38 -15.44
N GLY A 323 -14.29 -24.03 -14.28
CA GLY A 323 -15.34 -24.97 -13.89
C GLY A 323 -16.43 -24.29 -13.04
N ASP A 324 -17.20 -25.11 -12.33
CA ASP A 324 -18.35 -24.65 -11.53
C ASP A 324 -17.94 -24.10 -10.15
N ASP A 325 -16.87 -24.64 -9.55
CA ASP A 325 -16.38 -24.35 -8.20
C ASP A 325 -14.88 -23.95 -8.17
N ALA A 326 -14.12 -24.17 -9.24
CA ALA A 326 -12.70 -23.88 -9.36
C ALA A 326 -12.30 -23.51 -10.79
N TYR A 327 -11.13 -22.89 -10.95
CA TYR A 327 -10.54 -22.59 -12.25
C TYR A 327 -9.03 -22.83 -12.25
N ILE A 328 -8.45 -22.98 -13.44
CA ILE A 328 -7.02 -23.14 -13.65
C ILE A 328 -6.45 -21.97 -14.45
N SER A 329 -5.28 -21.49 -14.04
CA SER A 329 -4.57 -20.34 -14.62
C SER A 329 -3.09 -20.65 -14.77
N THR A 330 -2.41 -19.99 -15.71
CA THR A 330 -0.94 -19.97 -15.71
C THR A 330 -0.42 -19.17 -14.51
N ALA A 331 0.76 -19.54 -14.00
CA ALA A 331 1.42 -18.81 -12.93
C ALA A 331 2.14 -17.58 -13.48
N LYS A 332 1.97 -16.42 -12.82
CA LYS A 332 2.73 -15.23 -13.17
C LYS A 332 4.21 -15.43 -12.83
N GLY A 333 5.09 -15.20 -13.80
CA GLY A 333 6.52 -15.47 -13.66
C GLY A 333 6.81 -16.96 -13.39
N PRO A 334 6.49 -17.85 -14.34
CA PRO A 334 6.64 -19.29 -14.18
C PRO A 334 8.12 -19.64 -13.93
N LEU A 335 8.34 -20.64 -13.06
CA LEU A 335 9.69 -21.09 -12.72
C LEU A 335 10.36 -21.72 -13.95
N PRO A 336 9.79 -22.79 -14.56
CA PRO A 336 10.15 -23.22 -15.91
C PRO A 336 9.75 -22.17 -16.95
N THR A 337 10.37 -22.23 -18.12
CA THR A 337 9.95 -21.51 -19.33
C THR A 337 9.37 -22.50 -20.34
N SER A 338 8.76 -22.00 -21.41
CA SER A 338 8.24 -22.81 -22.52
C SER A 338 9.34 -23.66 -23.21
N ASN A 339 10.61 -23.34 -22.96
CA ASN A 339 11.76 -24.13 -23.45
C ASN A 339 12.24 -25.21 -22.47
N THR A 340 11.89 -25.14 -21.18
CA THR A 340 12.41 -26.06 -20.16
C THR A 340 12.03 -27.52 -20.42
N PHE A 341 10.83 -27.76 -20.96
CA PHE A 341 10.30 -29.10 -21.22
C PHE A 341 10.00 -29.36 -22.71
N ALA A 342 10.55 -28.52 -23.60
CA ALA A 342 10.27 -28.60 -25.04
C ALA A 342 10.72 -29.94 -25.66
N GLU A 343 11.84 -30.50 -25.20
CA GLU A 343 12.34 -31.82 -25.63
C GLU A 343 11.41 -32.97 -25.22
N GLN A 344 10.60 -32.74 -24.19
CA GLN A 344 9.60 -33.68 -23.70
C GLN A 344 8.20 -33.32 -24.20
N GLY A 345 8.06 -32.51 -25.24
CA GLY A 345 6.79 -32.28 -25.93
C GLY A 345 5.85 -31.25 -25.28
N LEU A 346 6.29 -30.51 -24.26
CA LEU A 346 5.53 -29.38 -23.71
C LEU A 346 6.00 -28.07 -24.35
N THR A 347 5.09 -27.35 -24.99
CA THR A 347 5.35 -26.07 -25.67
C THR A 347 4.97 -24.84 -24.82
N PHE A 348 4.79 -25.04 -23.52
CA PHE A 348 4.39 -24.02 -22.55
C PHE A 348 5.14 -24.27 -21.23
N PRO A 349 5.22 -23.29 -20.30
CA PRO A 349 6.05 -23.40 -19.10
C PRO A 349 5.64 -24.55 -18.18
N GLY A 350 4.34 -24.85 -18.10
CA GLY A 350 3.80 -25.90 -17.24
C GLY A 350 3.65 -25.52 -15.76
N HIS A 351 4.01 -24.29 -15.36
CA HIS A 351 3.70 -23.82 -14.00
C HIS A 351 2.26 -23.26 -13.95
N LEU A 352 1.37 -24.02 -13.32
CA LEU A 352 -0.07 -23.76 -13.30
C LEU A 352 -0.56 -23.57 -11.87
N ILE A 353 -1.69 -22.89 -11.72
CA ILE A 353 -2.34 -22.65 -10.44
C ILE A 353 -3.82 -23.05 -10.56
N ILE A 354 -4.25 -23.98 -9.72
CA ILE A 354 -5.66 -24.37 -9.55
C ILE A 354 -6.21 -23.60 -8.35
N ILE A 355 -7.33 -22.91 -8.56
CA ILE A 355 -7.84 -21.89 -7.65
C ILE A 355 -9.33 -22.16 -7.41
N PRO A 356 -9.80 -22.28 -6.15
CA PRO A 356 -11.23 -22.35 -5.85
C PRO A 356 -11.90 -20.99 -6.09
N LEU A 357 -13.13 -20.99 -6.60
CA LEU A 357 -13.92 -19.75 -6.74
C LEU A 357 -14.27 -19.11 -5.39
N PRO A 358 -14.61 -19.86 -4.32
CA PRO A 358 -14.78 -19.29 -2.99
C PRO A 358 -13.51 -18.60 -2.45
N HIS A 359 -13.68 -17.40 -1.91
CA HIS A 359 -12.60 -16.62 -1.29
C HIS A 359 -12.32 -17.11 0.13
N ASN A 360 -11.64 -18.25 0.22
CA ASN A 360 -11.40 -18.93 1.48
C ASN A 360 -9.93 -19.36 1.60
N PRO A 361 -9.32 -19.23 2.79
CA PRO A 361 -7.91 -19.56 2.98
C PRO A 361 -7.64 -21.07 3.10
N THR A 362 -8.67 -21.88 3.36
CA THR A 362 -8.60 -23.35 3.51
C THR A 362 -9.89 -24.00 2.98
N ILE A 363 -9.83 -25.25 2.50
CA ILE A 363 -11.03 -25.98 2.06
C ILE A 363 -12.08 -26.10 3.19
N PRO A 364 -11.73 -26.47 4.44
CA PRO A 364 -12.73 -26.56 5.51
C PRO A 364 -13.43 -25.24 5.84
N SER A 365 -12.82 -24.09 5.52
CA SER A 365 -13.45 -22.79 5.73
C SER A 365 -14.49 -22.42 4.66
N ILE A 366 -14.57 -23.15 3.54
CA ILE A 366 -15.56 -22.94 2.48
C ILE A 366 -16.96 -23.34 2.97
N GLY A 367 -17.09 -24.47 3.64
CA GLY A 367 -18.38 -24.99 4.07
C GLY A 367 -18.27 -26.38 4.71
N SER A 368 -19.41 -27.07 4.82
CA SER A 368 -19.47 -28.41 5.42
C SER A 368 -18.56 -29.40 4.69
N VAL A 369 -17.67 -30.06 5.44
CA VAL A 369 -16.77 -31.11 4.95
C VAL A 369 -17.37 -32.51 5.02
N THR A 370 -18.43 -32.70 5.81
CA THR A 370 -19.09 -34.00 6.01
C THR A 370 -20.30 -34.22 5.11
N ASP A 371 -20.84 -33.14 4.52
CA ASP A 371 -21.95 -33.22 3.57
C ASP A 371 -21.39 -33.43 2.16
N PRO A 372 -21.66 -34.56 1.49
CA PRO A 372 -21.20 -34.81 0.12
C PRO A 372 -21.68 -33.78 -0.90
N ALA A 373 -22.79 -33.08 -0.63
CA ALA A 373 -23.31 -32.01 -1.46
C ALA A 373 -22.83 -30.61 -1.03
N GLY A 374 -22.02 -30.52 0.03
CA GLY A 374 -21.48 -29.28 0.57
C GLY A 374 -20.47 -28.62 -0.36
N GLU A 375 -20.39 -27.28 -0.30
CA GLU A 375 -19.52 -26.47 -1.15
C GLU A 375 -18.05 -26.88 -1.04
N ALA A 376 -17.54 -27.13 0.19
CA ALA A 376 -16.16 -27.57 0.40
C ALA A 376 -15.84 -28.89 -0.32
N VAL A 377 -16.76 -29.85 -0.30
CA VAL A 377 -16.59 -31.16 -0.95
C VAL A 377 -16.61 -31.00 -2.47
N LYS A 378 -17.56 -30.23 -3.01
CA LYS A 378 -17.65 -29.95 -4.45
C LYS A 378 -16.41 -29.24 -4.98
N THR A 379 -16.00 -28.16 -4.32
CA THR A 379 -14.77 -27.43 -4.66
C THR A 379 -13.54 -28.34 -4.60
N TYR A 380 -13.37 -29.14 -3.55
CA TYR A 380 -12.23 -30.06 -3.45
C TYR A 380 -12.22 -31.12 -4.57
N ASN A 381 -13.39 -31.67 -4.89
CA ASN A 381 -13.52 -32.67 -5.95
C ASN A 381 -13.20 -32.08 -7.32
N GLU A 382 -13.66 -30.86 -7.62
CA GLU A 382 -13.37 -30.23 -8.90
C GLU A 382 -11.89 -29.81 -9.00
N MET A 383 -11.30 -29.24 -7.94
CA MET A 383 -9.85 -28.97 -7.91
C MET A 383 -9.03 -30.25 -8.10
N THR A 384 -9.47 -31.37 -7.52
CA THR A 384 -8.85 -32.69 -7.70
C THR A 384 -8.98 -33.16 -9.15
N ARG A 385 -10.15 -32.99 -9.78
CA ARG A 385 -10.39 -33.32 -11.18
C ARG A 385 -9.49 -32.52 -12.12
N PHE A 386 -9.31 -31.21 -11.89
CA PHE A 386 -8.33 -30.40 -12.64
C PHE A 386 -6.91 -30.94 -12.49
N ARG A 387 -6.49 -31.25 -11.25
CA ARG A 387 -5.16 -31.79 -10.99
C ARG A 387 -4.92 -33.10 -11.73
N GLU A 388 -5.86 -34.03 -11.68
CA GLU A 388 -5.77 -35.34 -12.33
C GLU A 388 -5.81 -35.23 -13.86
N ALA A 389 -6.65 -34.35 -14.40
CA ALA A 389 -6.70 -34.05 -15.83
C ALA A 389 -5.37 -33.50 -16.35
N VAL A 390 -4.76 -32.56 -15.62
CA VAL A 390 -3.44 -32.00 -15.96
C VAL A 390 -2.33 -33.04 -15.83
N GLN A 391 -2.38 -33.91 -14.82
CA GLN A 391 -1.46 -35.03 -14.65
C GLN A 391 -1.50 -35.98 -15.85
N ALA A 392 -2.69 -36.40 -16.27
CA ALA A 392 -2.90 -37.26 -17.44
C ALA A 392 -2.40 -36.60 -18.73
N MET A 393 -2.69 -35.30 -18.91
CA MET A 393 -2.24 -34.53 -20.06
C MET A 393 -0.71 -34.43 -20.14
N ILE A 394 -0.04 -34.06 -19.04
CA ILE A 394 1.42 -33.95 -18.99
C ILE A 394 2.08 -35.31 -19.23
N ALA A 395 1.56 -36.39 -18.62
CA ALA A 395 2.08 -37.74 -18.85
C ALA A 395 1.95 -38.14 -20.33
N SER A 396 0.77 -37.98 -20.92
CA SER A 396 0.51 -38.33 -22.32
C SER A 396 1.38 -37.52 -23.29
N LYS A 397 1.36 -36.17 -23.19
CA LYS A 397 2.13 -35.29 -24.08
C LYS A 397 3.64 -35.50 -23.96
N SER A 398 4.12 -35.90 -22.79
CA SER A 398 5.55 -36.18 -22.57
C SER A 398 5.99 -37.62 -22.79
N SER A 399 5.08 -38.50 -23.27
CA SER A 399 5.36 -39.93 -23.38
C SER A 399 5.88 -40.50 -22.05
N HIS A 400 5.22 -40.14 -20.95
CA HIS A 400 5.52 -40.55 -19.58
C HIS A 400 6.92 -40.16 -19.05
N LYS A 401 7.60 -39.20 -19.71
CA LYS A 401 8.91 -38.68 -19.25
C LYS A 401 8.77 -37.65 -18.14
N LEU A 402 7.64 -36.97 -18.05
CA LEU A 402 7.33 -36.00 -17.01
C LEU A 402 6.24 -36.54 -16.08
N GLY A 403 6.45 -36.36 -14.79
CA GLY A 403 5.41 -36.40 -13.78
C GLY A 403 5.04 -34.99 -13.34
N VAL A 404 4.26 -34.90 -12.28
CA VAL A 404 3.72 -33.65 -11.77
C VAL A 404 3.94 -33.56 -10.26
N VAL A 405 4.35 -32.37 -9.83
CA VAL A 405 4.37 -31.97 -8.43
C VAL A 405 3.29 -30.94 -8.21
N THR A 406 2.37 -31.21 -7.31
CA THR A 406 1.33 -30.26 -6.88
C THR A 406 1.53 -29.95 -5.41
N TRP A 407 1.42 -28.70 -4.98
CA TRP A 407 1.49 -28.36 -3.57
C TRP A 407 0.52 -27.26 -3.19
N GLU A 408 0.19 -27.23 -1.91
CA GLU A 408 -0.64 -26.19 -1.32
C GLU A 408 -0.06 -25.72 0.01
N ILE A 409 -0.45 -24.50 0.36
CA ILE A 409 -0.20 -23.91 1.67
C ILE A 409 -1.56 -23.61 2.27
N SER A 410 -2.13 -24.59 2.99
CA SER A 410 -3.39 -24.39 3.70
C SER A 410 -3.06 -23.75 5.05
N ARG A 411 -3.54 -22.52 5.26
CA ARG A 411 -3.48 -21.87 6.58
C ARG A 411 -4.62 -20.89 6.75
N GLU A 412 -5.27 -20.85 7.91
CA GLU A 412 -6.36 -19.90 8.20
C GLU A 412 -5.93 -18.43 8.04
N ARG A 413 -4.67 -18.13 8.32
CA ARG A 413 -4.10 -16.77 8.17
C ARG A 413 -3.81 -16.36 6.73
N ASN A 414 -3.96 -17.27 5.76
CA ASN A 414 -3.85 -16.94 4.35
C ASN A 414 -5.10 -16.17 3.90
N VAL A 415 -5.13 -15.81 2.62
CA VAL A 415 -6.20 -15.02 2.03
C VAL A 415 -7.10 -15.90 1.18
N HIS A 416 -6.46 -16.67 0.29
CA HIS A 416 -7.12 -17.51 -0.68
C HIS A 416 -6.26 -18.75 -0.89
N LEU A 417 -6.85 -19.92 -0.77
CA LEU A 417 -6.20 -21.18 -1.06
C LEU A 417 -5.83 -21.25 -2.55
N ILE A 418 -4.64 -21.77 -2.84
CA ILE A 418 -4.21 -22.09 -4.20
C ILE A 418 -3.45 -23.42 -4.20
N TRP A 419 -3.61 -24.20 -5.26
CA TRP A 419 -2.76 -25.35 -5.54
C TRP A 419 -1.85 -24.98 -6.71
N GLN A 420 -0.55 -24.93 -6.45
CA GLN A 420 0.44 -24.76 -7.51
C GLN A 420 0.83 -26.13 -8.05
N LEU A 421 1.00 -26.22 -9.36
CA LEU A 421 1.25 -27.45 -10.09
C LEU A 421 2.39 -27.22 -11.09
N MET A 422 3.35 -28.13 -11.15
CA MET A 422 4.47 -28.04 -12.07
C MET A 422 4.94 -29.41 -12.57
N PRO A 423 5.31 -29.55 -13.85
CA PRO A 423 6.00 -30.72 -14.36
C PRO A 423 7.36 -30.90 -13.69
N LEU A 424 7.75 -32.15 -13.50
CA LEU A 424 9.08 -32.55 -13.08
C LEU A 424 9.44 -33.85 -13.79
N SER A 425 10.72 -34.13 -14.00
CA SER A 425 11.14 -35.43 -14.53
C SER A 425 10.51 -36.58 -13.73
N ALA A 426 9.84 -37.51 -14.43
CA ALA A 426 9.18 -38.66 -13.82
C ALA A 426 10.19 -39.51 -13.02
N ASP A 427 11.45 -39.54 -13.45
CA ASP A 427 12.54 -40.23 -12.76
C ASP A 427 12.85 -39.65 -11.38
N LEU A 428 12.83 -38.32 -11.22
CA LEU A 428 13.08 -37.68 -9.92
C LEU A 428 11.99 -38.02 -8.91
N ILE A 429 10.75 -38.20 -9.37
CA ILE A 429 9.62 -38.63 -8.54
C ILE A 429 9.72 -40.13 -8.25
N ARG A 430 9.90 -40.97 -9.28
CA ARG A 430 9.95 -42.43 -9.14
C ARG A 430 11.12 -42.89 -8.27
N LYS A 431 12.29 -42.27 -8.39
CA LYS A 431 13.48 -42.58 -7.58
C LYS A 431 13.43 -41.97 -6.17
N GLY A 432 12.39 -41.20 -5.83
CA GLY A 432 12.22 -40.59 -4.52
C GLY A 432 13.11 -39.37 -4.26
N VAL A 433 13.78 -38.84 -5.29
CA VAL A 433 14.65 -37.66 -5.18
C VAL A 433 13.83 -36.42 -4.83
N ALA A 434 12.65 -36.25 -5.45
CA ALA A 434 11.76 -35.14 -5.15
C ALA A 434 11.29 -35.18 -3.68
N GLU A 435 10.89 -36.36 -3.17
CA GLU A 435 10.54 -36.54 -1.76
C GLU A 435 11.70 -36.19 -0.83
N ALA A 436 12.90 -36.68 -1.13
CA ALA A 436 14.09 -36.39 -0.35
C ALA A 436 14.39 -34.89 -0.33
N ALA A 437 14.28 -34.21 -1.47
CA ALA A 437 14.52 -32.76 -1.57
C ALA A 437 13.56 -31.94 -0.71
N PHE A 438 12.26 -32.28 -0.69
CA PHE A 438 11.30 -31.63 0.21
C PHE A 438 11.66 -31.83 1.69
N LYS A 439 12.06 -33.04 2.08
CA LYS A 439 12.47 -33.35 3.46
C LYS A 439 13.75 -32.60 3.86
N VAL A 440 14.77 -32.64 3.01
CA VAL A 440 16.04 -31.96 3.24
C VAL A 440 15.85 -30.44 3.31
N GLU A 441 15.01 -29.86 2.45
CA GLU A 441 14.76 -28.42 2.52
C GLU A 441 13.99 -28.01 3.77
N ALA A 442 13.05 -28.84 4.24
CA ALA A 442 12.39 -28.62 5.52
C ALA A 442 13.40 -28.68 6.69
N GLU A 443 14.29 -29.67 6.69
CA GLU A 443 15.36 -29.78 7.69
C GLU A 443 16.31 -28.56 7.67
N ASN A 444 16.74 -28.12 6.49
CA ASN A 444 17.59 -26.94 6.32
C ASN A 444 16.96 -25.67 6.91
N GLN A 445 15.64 -25.55 6.84
CA GLN A 445 14.89 -24.41 7.38
C GLN A 445 14.38 -24.65 8.81
N SER A 446 14.79 -25.75 9.46
CA SER A 446 14.32 -26.15 10.80
C SER A 446 12.79 -26.23 10.90
N LEU A 447 12.14 -26.68 9.83
CA LEU A 447 10.69 -26.87 9.75
C LEU A 447 10.29 -28.29 10.24
N PRO A 448 9.02 -28.51 10.60
CA PRO A 448 8.54 -29.82 11.02
C PRO A 448 8.76 -30.90 9.95
N ALA A 449 8.96 -32.14 10.39
CA ALA A 449 9.17 -33.25 9.48
C ALA A 449 7.91 -33.59 8.66
N PHE A 450 8.12 -33.99 7.41
CA PHE A 450 7.05 -34.50 6.55
C PHE A 450 6.58 -35.89 6.97
N THR A 451 5.27 -36.09 6.99
CA THR A 451 4.63 -37.40 7.10
C THR A 451 4.04 -37.80 5.76
N ALA A 452 4.34 -39.02 5.29
CA ALA A 452 3.75 -39.57 4.08
C ALA A 452 2.33 -40.08 4.36
N ARG A 453 1.32 -39.27 4.06
CA ARG A 453 -0.10 -39.59 4.24
C ARG A 453 -0.96 -38.71 3.34
N GLU A 454 -2.10 -39.23 2.92
CA GLU A 454 -3.20 -38.40 2.41
C GLU A 454 -4.02 -37.84 3.57
N LEU A 455 -4.68 -36.70 3.37
CA LEU A 455 -5.59 -36.10 4.35
C LEU A 455 -7.01 -36.09 3.78
N THR A 456 -7.95 -36.70 4.50
CA THR A 456 -9.38 -36.51 4.22
C THR A 456 -9.81 -35.08 4.57
N LEU A 457 -10.96 -34.63 4.08
CA LEU A 457 -11.45 -33.27 4.38
C LEU A 457 -11.73 -33.08 5.87
N GLU A 458 -12.19 -34.11 6.56
CA GLU A 458 -12.39 -34.12 8.01
C GLU A 458 -11.06 -33.98 8.74
N GLN A 459 -10.02 -34.71 8.33
CA GLN A 459 -8.68 -34.58 8.92
C GLN A 459 -8.05 -33.20 8.65
N GLN A 460 -8.35 -32.59 7.49
CA GLN A 460 -7.96 -31.21 7.21
C GLN A 460 -8.65 -30.24 8.16
N ALA A 461 -9.94 -30.45 8.49
CA ALA A 461 -10.66 -29.65 9.46
C ALA A 461 -10.16 -29.87 10.91
N GLU A 462 -9.91 -31.11 11.31
CA GLU A 462 -9.42 -31.48 12.65
C GLU A 462 -8.02 -30.91 12.95
N SER A 463 -7.17 -30.78 11.94
CA SER A 463 -5.85 -30.16 12.06
C SER A 463 -5.87 -28.63 12.06
N GLY A 464 -7.06 -28.02 12.12
CA GLY A 464 -7.24 -26.57 12.06
C GLY A 464 -6.92 -25.97 10.68
N GLY A 465 -6.85 -26.81 9.64
CA GLY A 465 -6.56 -26.38 8.27
C GLY A 465 -5.13 -25.86 8.04
N ASP A 466 -4.21 -25.94 9.01
CA ASP A 466 -2.88 -25.35 8.96
C ASP A 466 -1.79 -26.41 8.62
N PHE A 467 -1.48 -26.58 7.33
CA PHE A 467 -0.45 -27.51 6.85
C PHE A 467 0.11 -27.13 5.47
N PHE A 468 1.31 -27.64 5.17
CA PHE A 468 1.87 -27.68 3.82
C PHE A 468 1.70 -29.10 3.30
N ARG A 469 1.10 -29.27 2.13
CA ARG A 469 0.95 -30.58 1.48
C ARG A 469 1.54 -30.53 0.08
N VAL A 470 2.23 -31.60 -0.28
CA VAL A 470 2.73 -31.82 -1.64
C VAL A 470 2.32 -33.21 -2.11
N TRP A 471 1.77 -33.28 -3.32
CA TRP A 471 1.53 -34.51 -4.06
C TRP A 471 2.61 -34.66 -5.12
N LEU A 472 3.23 -35.83 -5.11
CA LEU A 472 4.19 -36.26 -6.11
C LEU A 472 3.50 -37.35 -6.93
N TRP A 473 3.40 -37.15 -8.23
CA TRP A 473 2.72 -38.08 -9.12
C TRP A 473 3.55 -38.32 -10.38
N ALA A 474 3.73 -39.58 -10.76
CA ALA A 474 4.30 -39.96 -12.04
C ALA A 474 3.69 -41.28 -12.51
N ASP A 475 3.39 -41.35 -13.80
CA ASP A 475 2.94 -42.56 -14.49
C ASP A 475 4.06 -43.07 -15.40
N ASP A 476 4.17 -44.39 -15.54
CA ASP A 476 5.14 -45.05 -16.41
C ASP A 476 4.52 -45.68 -17.67
N GLY A 477 3.20 -45.58 -17.85
CA GLY A 477 2.50 -46.02 -19.07
C GLY A 477 2.27 -47.53 -19.16
N GLU A 478 2.69 -48.31 -18.16
CA GLU A 478 2.57 -49.78 -18.13
C GLU A 478 1.76 -50.29 -16.90
N ASP A 479 1.09 -49.40 -16.16
CA ASP A 479 0.25 -49.60 -14.94
C ASP A 479 0.88 -49.22 -13.58
N ARG A 480 2.06 -48.57 -13.51
CA ARG A 480 2.62 -48.12 -12.22
C ARG A 480 2.53 -46.61 -12.06
N ILE A 481 1.37 -46.18 -11.57
CA ILE A 481 1.20 -44.84 -11.05
C ILE A 481 1.88 -44.75 -9.68
N LYS A 482 2.93 -43.95 -9.57
CA LYS A 482 3.53 -43.59 -8.27
C LYS A 482 2.97 -42.25 -7.80
N GLY A 483 1.89 -42.32 -7.03
CA GLY A 483 1.33 -41.18 -6.29
C GLY A 483 1.76 -41.20 -4.82
N LYS A 484 2.19 -40.06 -4.28
CA LYS A 484 2.50 -39.90 -2.86
C LYS A 484 2.18 -38.50 -2.36
N ALA A 485 1.38 -38.39 -1.30
CA ALA A 485 1.25 -37.15 -0.53
C ALA A 485 2.23 -37.10 0.65
N LEU A 486 2.85 -35.94 0.81
CA LEU A 486 3.65 -35.58 1.97
C LEU A 486 2.99 -34.39 2.65
N VAL A 487 2.80 -34.49 3.96
CA VAL A 487 2.15 -33.45 4.77
C VAL A 487 3.10 -33.01 5.86
N MET A 488 3.31 -31.71 5.95
CA MET A 488 4.05 -31.05 7.02
C MET A 488 3.06 -30.18 7.80
N PRO A 489 2.83 -30.45 9.10
CA PRO A 489 1.98 -29.58 9.92
C PRO A 489 2.61 -28.19 10.01
N LEU A 490 1.78 -27.15 10.02
CA LEU A 490 2.23 -25.78 10.05
C LEU A 490 1.70 -25.03 11.28
N PRO A 491 2.30 -25.25 12.47
CA PRO A 491 1.94 -24.52 13.69
C PRO A 491 1.81 -23.00 13.49
N SER A 492 0.91 -22.39 14.28
CA SER A 492 0.50 -20.99 14.13
C SER A 492 1.64 -20.00 14.44
N ASP A 493 2.58 -20.39 15.29
CA ASP A 493 3.78 -19.67 15.70
C ASP A 493 4.91 -19.73 14.67
N ILE A 494 4.90 -20.73 13.78
CA ILE A 494 5.91 -20.85 12.72
C ILE A 494 5.66 -19.84 11.60
N ARG A 495 6.68 -19.03 11.30
CA ARG A 495 6.76 -18.22 10.08
C ARG A 495 7.18 -19.16 8.95
N PHE A 496 6.42 -19.20 7.86
CA PHE A 496 6.64 -20.15 6.77
C PHE A 496 6.84 -19.39 5.46
N ASP A 497 7.90 -19.75 4.72
CA ASP A 497 8.18 -19.18 3.41
C ASP A 497 7.14 -19.69 2.40
N LEU A 498 6.33 -18.78 1.87
CA LEU A 498 5.31 -19.15 0.90
C LEU A 498 5.90 -19.53 -0.48
N GLN A 499 7.20 -19.29 -0.72
CA GLN A 499 7.95 -19.80 -1.88
C GLN A 499 8.59 -21.16 -1.63
N PHE A 500 8.35 -21.81 -0.48
CA PHE A 500 9.00 -23.09 -0.13
C PHE A 500 8.88 -24.15 -1.23
N GLY A 501 7.67 -24.38 -1.77
CA GLY A 501 7.46 -25.33 -2.87
C GLY A 501 8.25 -24.97 -4.13
N ARG A 502 8.18 -23.69 -4.55
CA ARG A 502 8.96 -23.17 -5.69
C ARG A 502 10.46 -23.33 -5.47
N ARG A 503 10.96 -23.10 -4.25
CA ARG A 503 12.37 -23.22 -3.89
C ARG A 503 12.90 -24.63 -4.04
N VAL A 504 12.15 -25.63 -3.58
CA VAL A 504 12.54 -27.04 -3.74
C VAL A 504 12.61 -27.40 -5.22
N LEU A 505 11.60 -27.00 -6.02
CA LEU A 505 11.58 -27.29 -7.45
C LEU A 505 12.68 -26.52 -8.22
N ALA A 506 13.00 -25.29 -7.81
CA ALA A 506 14.08 -24.52 -8.41
C ALA A 506 15.44 -25.22 -8.25
N LYS A 507 15.71 -25.76 -7.06
CA LYS A 507 16.93 -26.56 -6.80
C LYS A 507 16.95 -27.87 -7.60
N LEU A 508 15.79 -28.55 -7.73
CA LEU A 508 15.70 -29.79 -8.49
C LEU A 508 15.88 -29.59 -10.00
N LEU A 509 15.48 -28.43 -10.54
CA LEU A 509 15.58 -28.09 -11.95
C LEU A 509 16.85 -27.32 -12.31
N GLY A 510 17.65 -26.88 -11.33
CA GLY A 510 18.80 -25.99 -11.56
C GLY A 510 18.40 -24.59 -12.02
N LEU A 511 17.25 -24.09 -11.55
CA LEU A 511 16.64 -22.81 -11.92
C LEU A 511 16.61 -21.82 -10.75
N GLU A 512 17.59 -21.87 -9.85
CA GLU A 512 17.65 -21.03 -8.65
C GLU A 512 17.69 -19.53 -8.96
N SER A 513 18.22 -19.14 -10.12
CA SER A 513 18.19 -17.74 -10.59
C SER A 513 16.77 -17.23 -10.86
N ARG A 514 15.80 -18.13 -11.03
CA ARG A 514 14.37 -17.83 -11.27
C ARG A 514 13.52 -18.03 -10.01
N LEU A 515 14.13 -18.11 -8.83
CA LEU A 515 13.41 -18.33 -7.58
C LEU A 515 12.40 -17.20 -7.29
N VAL A 516 12.81 -15.96 -7.50
CA VAL A 516 11.94 -14.79 -7.31
C VAL A 516 11.07 -14.65 -8.56
N TRP A 517 9.78 -15.02 -8.46
CA TRP A 517 8.84 -15.01 -9.60
C TRP A 517 8.71 -13.64 -10.28
N LYS A 518 8.96 -12.59 -9.52
CA LYS A 518 8.91 -11.18 -9.92
C LYS A 518 10.00 -10.81 -10.92
N ASP A 519 11.16 -11.44 -10.77
CA ASP A 519 12.29 -11.26 -11.69
C ASP A 519 12.08 -12.08 -12.99
N CYS A 520 10.98 -12.84 -13.06
CA CYS A 520 10.58 -13.67 -14.19
C CYS A 520 9.31 -13.13 -14.87
N GLU A 521 8.93 -11.87 -14.66
CA GLU A 521 7.73 -11.28 -15.26
C GLU A 521 7.78 -11.40 -16.81
N GLN A 522 6.65 -11.83 -17.37
CA GLN A 522 6.42 -12.00 -18.81
C GLN A 522 5.52 -10.87 -19.30
N THR A 523 5.58 -10.54 -20.59
CA THR A 523 4.63 -9.59 -21.17
C THR A 523 3.23 -10.22 -21.28
N VAL A 524 2.19 -9.39 -21.43
CA VAL A 524 0.81 -9.88 -21.61
C VAL A 524 0.71 -10.77 -22.86
N GLU A 525 1.46 -10.45 -23.91
CA GLU A 525 1.52 -11.25 -25.13
C GLU A 525 2.15 -12.63 -24.89
N GLU A 526 3.25 -12.70 -24.14
CA GLU A 526 3.90 -13.97 -23.76
C GLU A 526 2.98 -14.81 -22.86
N GLU A 527 2.33 -14.18 -21.87
CA GLU A 527 1.37 -14.85 -20.98
C GLU A 527 0.17 -15.38 -21.78
N THR A 528 -0.31 -14.64 -22.78
CA THR A 528 -1.42 -15.05 -23.65
C THR A 528 -1.02 -16.25 -24.53
N GLN A 529 0.19 -16.22 -25.10
CA GLN A 529 0.74 -17.34 -25.88
C GLN A 529 0.86 -18.62 -25.05
N ASP A 530 1.33 -18.50 -23.80
CA ASP A 530 1.44 -19.64 -22.90
C ASP A 530 0.07 -20.24 -22.56
N VAL A 531 -0.96 -19.41 -22.41
CA VAL A 531 -2.35 -19.86 -22.18
C VAL A 531 -2.93 -20.54 -23.41
N GLU A 532 -2.71 -19.99 -24.61
CA GLU A 532 -3.16 -20.60 -25.86
C GLU A 532 -2.49 -21.96 -26.10
N ALA A 533 -1.18 -22.05 -25.87
CA ALA A 533 -0.43 -23.29 -25.97
C ALA A 533 -0.90 -24.33 -24.94
N PHE A 534 -1.16 -23.92 -23.69
CA PHE A 534 -1.74 -24.79 -22.67
C PHE A 534 -3.14 -25.27 -23.08
N ARG A 535 -4.04 -24.39 -23.51
CA ARG A 535 -5.40 -24.75 -23.93
C ARG A 535 -5.39 -25.75 -25.08
N ALA A 536 -4.54 -25.54 -26.07
CA ALA A 536 -4.37 -26.47 -27.18
C ALA A 536 -3.91 -27.85 -26.70
N ALA A 537 -2.97 -27.90 -25.74
CA ALA A 537 -2.50 -29.15 -25.15
C ALA A 537 -3.55 -29.81 -24.23
N PHE A 538 -4.35 -29.02 -23.50
CA PHE A 538 -5.30 -29.48 -22.50
C PHE A 538 -6.67 -29.87 -23.07
N LYS A 539 -6.99 -29.50 -24.31
CA LYS A 539 -8.30 -29.68 -24.94
C LYS A 539 -8.94 -31.07 -24.73
N GLU A 540 -8.18 -32.15 -24.87
CA GLU A 540 -8.70 -33.53 -24.73
C GLU A 540 -9.01 -33.93 -23.28
N TRP A 541 -8.47 -33.19 -22.31
CA TRP A 541 -8.64 -33.41 -20.87
C TRP A 541 -9.50 -32.33 -20.19
N ASP A 542 -9.89 -31.30 -20.94
CA ASP A 542 -10.66 -30.18 -20.41
C ASP A 542 -12.13 -30.56 -20.25
N PHE A 543 -12.48 -30.97 -19.03
CA PHE A 543 -13.82 -31.43 -18.70
C PHE A 543 -14.84 -30.31 -18.54
N THR A 544 -14.43 -29.03 -18.59
CA THR A 544 -15.35 -27.89 -18.48
C THR A 544 -15.91 -27.49 -19.84
N LEU A 545 -15.34 -27.99 -20.94
CA LEU A 545 -15.89 -27.82 -22.27
C LEU A 545 -17.15 -28.69 -22.35
N GLN A 546 -18.32 -28.07 -22.54
CA GLN A 546 -19.56 -28.82 -22.76
C GLN A 546 -19.40 -29.70 -24.02
N GLU A 547 -19.78 -30.98 -23.95
CA GLU A 547 -19.88 -31.87 -25.11
C GLU A 547 -20.90 -31.28 -26.10
N GLY A 548 -20.46 -30.43 -27.03
CA GLY A 548 -21.39 -29.71 -27.91
C GLY A 548 -20.80 -28.80 -29.00
N GLU A 549 -19.49 -28.58 -29.06
CA GLU A 549 -18.84 -27.89 -30.19
C GLU A 549 -17.81 -28.80 -30.88
N GLU A 550 -18.26 -29.99 -31.29
CA GLU A 550 -17.68 -30.62 -32.46
C GLU A 550 -18.27 -30.01 -33.73
N ALA A 551 -17.36 -29.58 -34.61
CA ALA A 551 -17.55 -29.34 -36.04
C ALA A 551 -18.44 -28.15 -36.47
N VAL A 552 -17.80 -26.99 -36.68
CA VAL A 552 -17.91 -26.32 -38.00
C VAL A 552 -16.52 -25.83 -38.41
N ALA A 553 -16.04 -26.41 -39.50
CA ALA A 553 -14.81 -26.07 -40.20
C ALA A 553 -14.89 -24.69 -40.89
#